data_AF-A0A3B9QRC6-F1
#
_entry.id   AF-A0A3B9QRC6-F1
#
_cell.length_a   1.000
_cell.length_b   1.000
_cell.length_c   1.000
_cell.angle_alpha   90.00
_cell.angle_beta   90.00
_cell.angle_gamma   90.00
#
_symmetry.space_group_name_H-M   'P 1'
#
loop_
_entity.id
_entity.type
_entity.pdbx_description
1 polymer ?
#
loop_
_entity_poly.entity_id
_entity_poly.type
_entity_poly.pdbx_seq_one_letter_code
_entity_poly.pdbx_strand_id
1 'polypeptide(L)'
;MWKNENKMQGKVAMELLVSIGGIVEMIRSAVGFLERGRRDEGMAQLQAAIDSVRGEITSWQSSTIEWPLPREQLVGELEAVLDELLAARQALEAAGSRG
;
A
#
# COMPACT_ATOMS: atom_id res chain seq x y z
N MET A 1 -22.72 -3.14 28.58
CA MET A 1 -22.38 -3.73 27.26
C MET A 1 -21.30 -2.94 26.50
N TRP A 2 -20.51 -2.08 27.15
CA TRP A 2 -19.60 -1.09 26.50
C TRP A 2 -18.14 -1.56 26.31
N LYS A 3 -17.77 -2.75 26.78
CA LYS A 3 -16.36 -3.23 26.75
C LYS A 3 -15.95 -3.88 25.42
N ASN A 4 -16.90 -4.21 24.55
CA ASN A 4 -16.62 -4.98 23.33
C ASN A 4 -16.31 -4.10 22.11
N GLU A 5 -16.86 -2.88 22.01
CA GLU A 5 -16.65 -1.96 20.87
C GLU A 5 -15.20 -1.43 20.83
N ASN A 6 -14.65 -1.02 21.98
CA ASN A 6 -13.26 -0.55 22.07
C ASN A 6 -12.23 -1.64 21.67
N LYS A 7 -12.55 -2.93 21.90
CA LYS A 7 -11.67 -4.03 21.49
C LYS A 7 -11.72 -4.28 19.98
N MET A 8 -12.90 -4.11 19.36
CA MET A 8 -13.04 -4.23 17.91
C MET A 8 -12.30 -3.11 17.19
N GLN A 9 -12.46 -1.85 17.62
CA GLN A 9 -11.77 -0.71 17.00
C GLN A 9 -10.25 -0.81 17.10
N GLY A 10 -9.70 -1.25 18.25
CA GLY A 10 -8.26 -1.42 18.41
C GLY A 10 -7.66 -2.50 17.51
N LYS A 11 -8.37 -3.62 17.31
CA LYS A 11 -7.94 -4.70 16.41
C LYS A 11 -7.88 -4.21 14.95
N VAL A 12 -8.93 -3.52 14.54
CA VAL A 12 -9.11 -2.98 13.19
C VAL A 12 -8.04 -1.93 12.84
N ALA A 13 -7.70 -1.03 13.79
CA ALA A 13 -6.60 -0.09 13.62
C ALA A 13 -5.22 -0.79 13.54
N MET A 14 -5.03 -1.87 14.28
CA MET A 14 -3.78 -2.63 14.24
C MET A 14 -3.60 -3.39 12.93
N GLU A 15 -4.67 -3.96 12.38
CA GLU A 15 -4.66 -4.60 11.06
C GLU A 15 -4.24 -3.62 9.95
N LEU A 16 -4.73 -2.37 10.01
CA LEU A 16 -4.29 -1.31 9.11
C LEU A 16 -2.79 -1.04 9.20
N LEU A 17 -2.27 -0.85 10.43
CA LEU A 17 -0.84 -0.56 10.63
C LEU A 17 0.05 -1.70 10.14
N VAL A 18 -0.39 -2.94 10.34
CA VAL A 18 0.32 -4.12 9.81
C VAL A 18 0.33 -4.11 8.29
N SER A 19 -0.80 -3.81 7.65
CA SER A 19 -0.90 -3.77 6.19
C SER A 19 -0.02 -2.65 5.60
N ILE A 20 -0.10 -1.43 6.15
CA ILE A 20 0.75 -0.30 5.75
C ILE A 20 2.23 -0.65 5.93
N GLY A 21 2.59 -1.26 7.06
CA GLY A 21 3.96 -1.71 7.31
C GLY A 21 4.46 -2.70 6.25
N GLY A 22 3.60 -3.63 5.81
CA GLY A 22 3.89 -4.56 4.73
C GLY A 22 4.13 -3.86 3.38
N ILE A 23 3.29 -2.88 3.04
CA ILE A 23 3.44 -2.06 1.82
C ILE A 23 4.77 -1.31 1.82
N VAL A 24 5.13 -0.67 2.94
CA VAL A 24 6.40 0.05 3.07
C VAL A 24 7.60 -0.88 2.89
N GLU A 25 7.57 -2.09 3.45
CA GLU A 25 8.66 -3.05 3.30
C GLU A 25 8.80 -3.56 1.85
N MET A 26 7.68 -3.73 1.13
CA MET A 26 7.69 -4.07 -0.29
C MET A 26 8.33 -2.95 -1.14
N ILE A 27 7.96 -1.68 -0.87
CA ILE A 27 8.56 -0.52 -1.54
C ILE A 27 10.05 -0.45 -1.25
N ARG A 28 10.46 -0.61 0.02
CA ARG A 28 11.87 -0.61 0.41
C ARG A 28 12.66 -1.72 -0.28
N SER A 29 12.08 -2.91 -0.40
CA SER A 29 12.67 -4.03 -1.11
C SER A 29 12.82 -3.73 -2.60
N ALA A 30 11.79 -3.15 -3.24
CA ALA A 30 11.83 -2.75 -4.64
C ALA A 30 12.97 -1.76 -4.90
N VAL A 31 13.08 -0.69 -4.11
CA VAL A 31 14.18 0.27 -4.18
C VAL A 31 15.53 -0.42 -4.02
N GLY A 32 15.66 -1.27 -3.00
CA GLY A 32 16.91 -1.99 -2.74
C GLY A 32 17.34 -2.93 -3.87
N PHE A 33 16.41 -3.51 -4.64
CA PHE A 33 16.73 -4.28 -5.84
C PHE A 33 17.17 -3.37 -6.99
N LEU A 34 16.45 -2.27 -7.21
CA LEU A 34 16.75 -1.30 -8.28
C LEU A 34 18.14 -0.66 -8.09
N GLU A 35 18.51 -0.28 -6.87
CA GLU A 35 19.84 0.25 -6.54
C GLU A 35 20.98 -0.73 -6.83
N ARG A 36 20.70 -2.04 -6.69
CA ARG A 36 21.65 -3.12 -6.99
C ARG A 36 21.66 -3.52 -8.47
N GLY A 37 20.95 -2.79 -9.34
CA GLY A 37 20.80 -3.11 -10.77
C GLY A 37 19.92 -4.34 -11.04
N ARG A 38 19.26 -4.89 -10.02
CA ARG A 38 18.38 -6.07 -10.10
C ARG A 38 16.98 -5.64 -10.54
N ARG A 39 16.89 -5.17 -11.79
CA ARG A 39 15.73 -4.45 -12.31
C ARG A 39 14.44 -5.27 -12.27
N ASP A 40 14.45 -6.50 -12.76
CA ASP A 40 13.22 -7.33 -12.86
C ASP A 40 12.61 -7.61 -11.48
N GLU A 41 13.44 -7.89 -10.48
CA GLU A 41 12.99 -8.15 -9.11
C GLU A 41 12.53 -6.87 -8.41
N GLY A 42 13.18 -5.74 -8.70
CA GLY A 42 12.73 -4.43 -8.27
C GLY A 42 11.36 -4.07 -8.84
N MET A 43 11.15 -4.30 -10.13
CA MET A 43 9.86 -4.07 -10.79
C MET A 43 8.79 -5.03 -10.28
N ALA A 44 9.13 -6.28 -10.01
CA ALA A 44 8.20 -7.26 -9.42
C ALA A 44 7.75 -6.83 -8.01
N GLN A 45 8.66 -6.35 -7.15
CA GLN A 45 8.27 -5.86 -5.83
C GLN A 45 7.50 -4.54 -5.86
N LEU A 46 7.82 -3.65 -6.81
CA LEU A 46 7.02 -2.45 -7.01
C LEU A 46 5.59 -2.81 -7.44
N GLN A 47 5.43 -3.79 -8.32
CA GLN A 47 4.12 -4.28 -8.73
C GLN A 47 3.36 -4.92 -7.55
N ALA A 48 4.03 -5.72 -6.72
CA ALA A 48 3.41 -6.30 -5.53
C ALA A 48 2.94 -5.22 -4.53
N ALA A 49 3.72 -4.15 -4.35
CA ALA A 49 3.30 -3.01 -3.53
C ALA A 49 2.04 -2.31 -4.10
N ILE A 50 2.00 -2.08 -5.41
CA ILE A 50 0.84 -1.50 -6.10
C ILE A 50 -0.41 -2.36 -5.89
N ASP A 51 -0.30 -3.67 -6.07
CA ASP A 51 -1.44 -4.60 -5.93
C ASP A 51 -1.91 -4.68 -4.48
N SER A 52 -1.01 -4.59 -3.51
CA SER A 52 -1.35 -4.51 -2.09
C SER A 52 -2.11 -3.22 -1.75
N VAL A 53 -1.67 -2.07 -2.26
CA VAL A 53 -2.37 -0.79 -2.04
C VAL A 53 -3.78 -0.83 -2.64
N ARG A 54 -3.92 -1.37 -3.86
CA ARG A 54 -5.24 -1.57 -4.49
C ARG A 54 -6.15 -2.48 -3.67
N GLY A 55 -5.59 -3.56 -3.13
CA GLY A 55 -6.29 -4.48 -2.25
C GLY A 55 -6.82 -3.78 -0.99
N GLU A 56 -5.98 -2.95 -0.37
CA GLU A 56 -6.38 -2.13 0.77
C GLU A 56 -7.49 -1.14 0.39
N ILE A 57 -7.31 -0.32 -0.65
CA ILE A 57 -8.35 0.62 -1.11
C ILE A 57 -9.69 -0.11 -1.31
N THR A 58 -9.68 -1.27 -1.96
CA THR A 58 -10.89 -2.09 -2.18
C THR A 58 -11.49 -2.59 -0.87
N SER A 59 -10.67 -3.09 0.06
CA SER A 59 -11.09 -3.54 1.39
C SER A 59 -11.78 -2.41 2.16
N TRP A 60 -11.16 -1.23 2.15
CA TRP A 60 -11.67 -0.03 2.80
C TRP A 60 -12.94 0.49 2.15
N GLN A 61 -13.04 0.50 0.82
CA GLN A 61 -14.23 0.93 0.06
C GLN A 61 -15.40 -0.07 0.08
N SER A 62 -15.14 -1.35 0.36
CA SER A 62 -16.19 -2.37 0.48
C SER A 62 -16.63 -2.63 1.92
N SER A 63 -15.85 -2.22 2.91
CA SER A 63 -16.18 -2.43 4.32
C SER A 63 -17.41 -1.65 4.77
N THR A 64 -18.33 -2.36 5.42
CA THR A 64 -19.52 -1.82 6.10
C THR A 64 -19.26 -1.54 7.58
N ILE A 65 -18.05 -1.83 8.06
CA ILE A 65 -17.64 -1.63 9.45
C ILE A 65 -17.37 -0.14 9.67
N GLU A 66 -17.81 0.38 10.81
CA GLU A 66 -17.46 1.73 11.26
C GLU A 66 -15.99 1.73 11.70
N TRP A 67 -15.13 2.37 10.91
CA TRP A 67 -13.70 2.40 11.16
C TRP A 67 -13.35 3.49 12.17
N PRO A 68 -12.32 3.27 13.01
CA PRO A 68 -11.86 4.27 13.98
C PRO A 68 -11.21 5.50 13.34
N LEU A 69 -10.95 5.47 12.03
CA LEU A 69 -10.35 6.55 11.26
C LEU A 69 -11.34 7.08 10.21
N PRO A 70 -11.23 8.38 9.82
CA PRO A 70 -12.03 8.93 8.74
C PRO A 70 -11.73 8.17 7.43
N ARG A 71 -12.65 7.29 7.05
CA ARG A 71 -12.50 6.37 5.91
C ARG A 71 -12.14 7.09 4.62
N GLU A 72 -12.83 8.19 4.32
CA GLU A 72 -12.60 8.98 3.10
C GLU A 72 -11.19 9.56 3.05
N GLN A 73 -10.68 10.04 4.19
CA GLN A 73 -9.32 10.57 4.26
C GLN A 73 -8.28 9.47 4.04
N LEU A 74 -8.44 8.33 4.71
CA LEU A 74 -7.50 7.21 4.55
C LEU A 74 -7.51 6.65 3.13
N VAL A 75 -8.70 6.48 2.53
CA VAL A 75 -8.81 6.04 1.14
C VAL A 75 -8.14 7.04 0.20
N GLY A 76 -8.35 8.35 0.41
CA GLY A 76 -7.67 9.38 -0.37
C GLY A 76 -6.14 9.36 -0.23
N GLU A 77 -5.62 9.10 0.98
CA GLU A 77 -4.18 8.92 1.19
C GLU A 77 -3.63 7.67 0.48
N LEU A 78 -4.35 6.55 0.52
CA LEU A 78 -3.97 5.33 -0.20
C LEU A 78 -4.03 5.51 -1.73
N GLU A 79 -5.03 6.25 -2.24
CA GLU A 79 -5.14 6.59 -3.66
C GLU A 79 -3.97 7.47 -4.11
N ALA A 80 -3.56 8.46 -3.30
CA ALA A 80 -2.38 9.27 -3.58
C ALA A 80 -1.09 8.43 -3.63
N VAL A 81 -0.91 7.50 -2.68
CA VAL A 81 0.22 6.56 -2.68
C VAL A 81 0.19 5.67 -3.93
N LEU A 82 -0.99 5.19 -4.33
CA LEU A 82 -1.14 4.37 -5.54
C LEU A 82 -0.69 5.15 -6.79
N ASP A 83 -1.10 6.40 -6.92
CA ASP A 83 -0.72 7.26 -8.04
C ASP A 83 0.80 7.48 -8.11
N GLU A 84 1.44 7.73 -6.96
CA GLU A 84 2.90 7.87 -6.88
C GLU A 84 3.63 6.59 -7.28
N LEU A 85 3.17 5.42 -6.83
CA LEU A 85 3.77 4.13 -7.19
C LEU A 85 3.61 3.82 -8.68
N LEU A 86 2.44 4.13 -9.26
CA LEU A 86 2.20 3.99 -10.70
C LEU A 86 3.10 4.91 -11.52
N ALA A 87 3.27 6.17 -11.09
CA ALA A 87 4.17 7.12 -11.72
C ALA A 87 5.64 6.64 -11.65
N ALA A 88 6.08 6.15 -10.48
CA ALA A 88 7.41 5.59 -10.30
C ALA A 88 7.65 4.40 -11.24
N ARG A 89 6.67 3.48 -11.34
CA ARG A 89 6.74 2.33 -12.23
C ARG A 89 6.90 2.75 -13.70
N GLN A 90 6.08 3.70 -14.16
CA GLN A 90 6.16 4.22 -15.53
C GLN A 90 7.50 4.90 -15.81
N ALA A 91 8.02 5.69 -14.87
CA ALA A 91 9.32 6.34 -15.00
C ALA A 91 10.45 5.31 -15.12
N LEU A 92 10.40 4.23 -14.32
CA LEU A 92 11.36 3.14 -14.39
C LEU A 92 11.29 2.41 -15.73
N GLU A 93 10.09 2.05 -16.22
CA GLU A 93 9.86 1.42 -17.53
C GLU A 93 10.41 2.29 -18.68
N ALA A 94 10.15 3.61 -18.66
CA ALA A 94 10.66 4.56 -19.63
C ALA A 94 12.20 4.69 -19.59
N ALA A 95 12.80 4.58 -18.41
CA ALA A 95 14.26 4.60 -18.27
C ALA A 95 14.94 3.34 -18.81
N GLY A 96 14.29 2.17 -18.70
CA GLY A 96 14.85 0.90 -19.20
C GLY A 96 14.67 0.64 -20.68
N SER A 97 13.71 1.31 -21.33
CA SER A 97 13.50 1.23 -22.78
C SER A 97 14.48 2.10 -23.59
N ARG A 98 15.30 2.90 -22.91
CA ARG A 98 16.35 3.75 -23.51
C ARG A 98 17.75 3.13 -23.44
N GLY A 99 17.89 1.98 -22.78
CA GLY A 99 19.17 1.26 -22.59
C GLY A 99 19.37 0.15 -23.58
#